data_AF-A0A9P1CJY6-F1
#
_entry.id   AF-A0A9P1CJY6-F1
#
_cell.length_a   1.000
_cell.length_b   1.000
_cell.length_c   1.000
_cell.angle_alpha   90.00
_cell.angle_beta   90.00
_cell.angle_gamma   90.00
#
_symmetry.space_group_name_H-M   'P 1'
#
loop_
_entity.id
_entity.type
_entity.pdbx_description
1 polymer ?
#
loop_
_entity_poly.entity_id
_entity_poly.type
_entity_poly.pdbx_seq_one_letter_code
_entity_poly.pdbx_strand_id
1 'polypeptide(L)'
;MGRLQHMVNLQESLGESATWVSFLESRTPLQLGDELPAGVCQRFFITDGLHDLVFGIPEWRHYKSEWMAGRKSAPLGTMSHADYSVLLQARRHFMKAREQMLLRDYHPNLAVERTKLAKDPAEFFKTATPPVVKEIESGLSLVKKVVEQQKGAEFEDTIQGVDYATRRRQLLTLEQIQALATTLKDMAKQCAAGSKELLRAA
;
A
#
# COMPACT_ATOMS: atom_id res chain seq x y z
N MET A 1 -3.18 -51.37 0.12
CA MET A 1 -4.62 -51.23 0.39
C MET A 1 -4.71 -50.92 1.88
N GLY A 2 -5.16 -49.79 2.44
CA GLY A 2 -6.15 -48.74 2.12
C GLY A 2 -6.61 -48.24 3.52
N ARG A 3 -6.27 -47.03 3.95
CA ARG A 3 -7.10 -45.79 4.05
C ARG A 3 -8.24 -45.79 5.10
N LEU A 4 -8.28 -44.69 5.87
CA LEU A 4 -9.39 -44.06 6.65
C LEU A 4 -9.62 -44.66 8.07
N GLN A 5 -9.93 -43.92 9.15
CA GLN A 5 -10.45 -42.56 9.37
C GLN A 5 -10.42 -42.19 10.88
N HIS A 6 -10.84 -40.94 11.19
CA HIS A 6 -11.00 -40.26 12.50
C HIS A 6 -9.76 -39.48 12.99
N MET A 7 -9.57 -38.20 12.65
CA MET A 7 -10.42 -37.01 12.92
C MET A 7 -10.94 -36.97 14.36
N VAL A 8 -10.13 -36.38 15.25
CA VAL A 8 -10.56 -35.84 16.54
C VAL A 8 -9.91 -34.46 16.71
N ASN A 9 -10.79 -33.45 16.66
CA ASN A 9 -10.75 -32.14 17.31
C ASN A 9 -9.39 -31.43 17.47
N LEU A 10 -9.12 -30.53 16.53
CA LEU A 10 -8.27 -29.35 16.72
C LEU A 10 -9.15 -28.11 16.60
N GLN A 11 -9.96 -27.82 17.63
CA GLN A 11 -10.77 -26.60 17.68
C GLN A 11 -10.58 -25.78 18.97
N GLU A 12 -9.59 -26.11 19.80
CA GLU A 12 -9.28 -25.34 21.02
C GLU A 12 -7.77 -25.13 21.17
N SER A 13 -7.20 -24.19 20.42
CA SER A 13 -6.01 -23.40 20.85
C SER A 13 -5.71 -22.22 19.91
N LEU A 14 -6.74 -21.59 19.32
CA LEU A 14 -6.59 -20.31 18.62
C LEU A 14 -6.81 -19.16 19.61
N GLY A 15 -5.98 -19.13 20.65
CA GLY A 15 -5.83 -17.99 21.54
C GLY A 15 -4.53 -17.27 21.19
N GLU A 16 -4.67 -16.03 20.70
CA GLU A 16 -3.63 -14.97 20.78
C GLU A 16 -2.48 -14.93 19.74
N SER A 17 -2.71 -15.39 18.51
CA SER A 17 -1.82 -15.10 17.35
C SER A 17 -2.50 -14.26 16.25
N ALA A 18 -3.63 -13.62 16.60
CA ALA A 18 -4.56 -12.95 15.68
C ALA A 18 -4.40 -11.42 15.60
N THR A 19 -3.18 -10.88 15.45
CA THR A 19 -3.01 -9.40 15.48
C THR A 19 -2.45 -8.75 14.22
N TRP A 20 -1.79 -9.44 13.29
CA TRP A 20 -1.26 -8.78 12.07
C TRP A 20 -1.68 -9.41 10.75
N VAL A 21 -1.68 -10.74 10.68
CA VAL A 21 -2.38 -11.43 9.59
C VAL A 21 -3.87 -11.15 9.72
N SER A 22 -4.43 -11.12 10.94
CA SER A 22 -5.79 -10.64 11.19
C SER A 22 -5.96 -9.14 10.94
N PHE A 23 -4.96 -8.28 11.14
CA PHE A 23 -5.08 -6.86 10.77
C PHE A 23 -5.14 -6.63 9.24
N LEU A 24 -4.55 -7.55 8.46
CA LEU A 24 -4.53 -7.51 7.00
C LEU A 24 -5.62 -8.39 6.34
N GLU A 25 -6.07 -9.47 6.99
CA GLU A 25 -7.17 -10.36 6.58
C GLU A 25 -8.53 -9.89 7.12
N SER A 26 -8.59 -9.17 8.25
CA SER A 26 -9.82 -8.46 8.69
C SER A 26 -10.06 -7.19 7.89
N ARG A 27 -9.11 -6.76 7.06
CA ARG A 27 -9.41 -5.91 5.91
C ARG A 27 -9.80 -6.84 4.77
N THR A 28 -11.04 -7.32 4.83
CA THR A 28 -11.88 -7.43 3.64
C THR A 28 -11.48 -6.30 2.68
N PRO A 29 -11.36 -6.51 1.35
CA PRO A 29 -11.26 -5.38 0.43
C PRO A 29 -12.39 -4.44 0.84
N LEU A 30 -12.05 -3.25 1.39
CA LEU A 30 -12.97 -2.39 2.12
C LEU A 30 -14.35 -2.52 1.46
N GLN A 31 -15.26 -3.28 2.08
CA GLN A 31 -16.65 -3.31 1.65
C GLN A 31 -17.19 -1.95 2.09
N LEU A 32 -16.84 -0.94 1.30
CA LEU A 32 -17.22 0.45 1.47
C LEU A 32 -18.64 0.59 0.89
N GLY A 33 -19.60 -0.11 1.47
CA GLY A 33 -20.96 0.40 1.57
C GLY A 33 -20.97 1.17 2.90
N ASP A 34 -21.01 2.50 2.93
CA ASP A 34 -22.02 3.31 2.25
C ASP A 34 -21.47 4.18 1.11
N GLU A 35 -22.23 4.20 0.02
CA GLU A 35 -21.97 4.89 -1.24
C GLU A 35 -21.84 6.41 -1.03
N LEU A 36 -20.62 6.89 -0.77
CA LEU A 36 -20.26 8.23 -1.22
C LEU A 36 -20.49 8.27 -2.74
N PRO A 37 -21.17 9.29 -3.29
CA PRO A 37 -21.51 9.30 -4.70
C PRO A 37 -20.26 9.06 -5.53
N ALA A 38 -20.41 8.24 -6.58
CA ALA A 38 -19.36 7.99 -7.55
C ALA A 38 -18.67 9.32 -7.91
N GLY A 39 -17.35 9.36 -7.71
CA GLY A 39 -16.54 10.56 -7.96
C GLY A 39 -16.15 11.40 -6.73
N VAL A 40 -16.67 11.19 -5.52
CA VAL A 40 -16.09 11.91 -4.36
C VAL A 40 -14.68 11.41 -4.10
N CYS A 41 -13.69 12.25 -4.36
CA CYS A 41 -12.30 11.92 -4.12
C CYS A 41 -12.03 11.82 -2.61
N GLN A 42 -11.65 10.63 -2.14
CA GLN A 42 -11.39 10.37 -0.73
C GLN A 42 -9.89 10.52 -0.41
N ARG A 43 -9.47 11.77 -0.26
CA ARG A 43 -8.09 12.15 0.08
C ARG A 43 -7.48 11.37 1.25
N PHE A 44 -8.26 11.10 2.29
CA PHE A 44 -7.81 10.43 3.51
C PHE A 44 -7.23 9.04 3.22
N PHE A 45 -7.83 8.26 2.32
CA PHE A 45 -7.30 6.96 1.93
C PHE A 45 -5.96 7.07 1.21
N ILE A 46 -5.74 8.15 0.44
CA ILE A 46 -4.44 8.39 -0.20
C ILE A 46 -3.39 8.71 0.87
N THR A 47 -3.69 9.59 1.82
CA THR A 47 -2.74 9.96 2.87
C THR A 47 -2.43 8.82 3.83
N ASP A 48 -3.42 7.98 4.15
CA ASP A 48 -3.27 6.83 5.03
C ASP A 48 -2.51 5.70 4.34
N GLY A 49 -2.85 5.38 3.08
CA GLY A 49 -2.07 4.40 2.33
C GLY A 49 -0.62 4.85 2.07
N LEU A 50 -0.38 6.15 1.88
CA LEU A 50 0.98 6.68 1.84
C LEU A 50 1.68 6.58 3.20
N HIS A 51 0.96 6.73 4.31
CA HIS A 51 1.51 6.48 5.64
C HIS A 51 1.94 5.01 5.77
N ASP A 52 1.07 4.07 5.40
CA ASP A 52 1.36 2.63 5.43
C ASP A 52 2.62 2.30 4.61
N LEU A 53 2.80 2.89 3.42
CA LEU A 53 4.02 2.70 2.63
C LEU A 53 5.26 3.34 3.27
N VAL A 54 5.14 4.54 3.83
CA VAL A 54 6.28 5.29 4.37
C VAL A 54 6.83 4.68 5.65
N PHE A 55 5.94 4.20 6.53
CA PHE A 55 6.30 3.63 7.82
C PHE A 55 6.40 2.10 7.78
N GLY A 56 5.62 1.45 6.91
CA GLY A 56 5.64 0.00 6.72
C GLY A 56 6.92 -0.52 6.05
N ILE A 57 7.49 0.19 5.06
CA ILE A 57 8.72 -0.30 4.37
C ILE A 57 9.88 -0.56 5.35
N PRO A 58 10.24 0.39 6.25
CA PRO A 58 11.24 0.13 7.29
C PRO A 58 10.80 -0.96 8.27
N GLU A 59 9.53 -0.98 8.65
CA GLU A 59 9.01 -1.95 9.60
C GLU A 59 9.12 -3.38 9.06
N TRP A 60 8.75 -3.63 7.81
CA TRP A 60 8.84 -4.96 7.18
C TRP A 60 10.27 -5.48 7.06
N ARG A 61 11.29 -4.63 7.14
CA ARG A 61 12.71 -5.05 7.19
C ARG A 61 13.13 -5.54 8.57
N HIS A 62 12.57 -4.98 9.64
CA HIS A 62 13.10 -5.14 10.99
C HIS A 62 12.15 -5.88 11.94
N TYR A 63 10.85 -5.65 11.81
CA TYR A 63 9.85 -6.20 12.71
C TYR A 63 9.51 -7.63 12.34
N LYS A 64 9.68 -8.55 13.30
CA LYS A 64 9.40 -9.97 13.12
C LYS A 64 7.92 -10.22 13.35
N SER A 65 7.20 -10.52 12.29
CA SER A 65 5.83 -11.04 12.39
C SER A 65 5.81 -12.55 12.25
N GLU A 66 4.85 -13.17 12.94
CA GLU A 66 4.58 -14.61 12.80
C GLU A 66 4.21 -14.95 11.36
N TRP A 67 4.74 -16.06 10.89
CA TRP A 67 4.40 -16.67 9.62
C TRP A 67 4.69 -18.17 9.69
N MET A 68 4.05 -18.96 8.82
CA MET A 68 4.17 -20.42 8.66
C MET A 68 4.70 -21.21 9.87
N ALA A 69 3.78 -21.94 10.55
CA ALA A 69 4.09 -22.81 11.68
C ALA A 69 4.78 -22.09 12.85
N GLY A 70 4.34 -20.88 13.18
CA GLY A 70 4.81 -20.12 14.35
C GLY A 70 6.21 -19.52 14.22
N ARG A 71 6.84 -19.58 13.04
CA ARG A 71 8.13 -18.95 12.80
C ARG A 71 7.98 -17.43 12.86
N LYS A 72 8.93 -16.71 13.45
CA LYS A 72 8.97 -15.25 13.48
C LYS A 72 10.16 -14.73 12.69
N SER A 73 9.90 -14.06 11.59
CA SER A 73 10.92 -13.36 10.81
C SER A 73 10.39 -12.09 10.19
N ALA A 74 11.27 -11.15 9.89
CA ALA A 74 10.88 -9.93 9.19
C ALA A 74 10.65 -10.24 7.70
N PRO A 75 9.53 -9.82 7.10
CA PRO A 75 9.20 -10.14 5.71
C PRO A 75 10.31 -9.77 4.72
N LEU A 76 10.95 -8.62 4.89
CA LEU A 76 12.05 -8.14 4.04
C LEU A 76 13.43 -8.35 4.68
N GLY A 77 13.54 -9.15 5.75
CA GLY A 77 14.76 -9.24 6.58
C GLY A 77 16.01 -9.71 5.84
N THR A 78 15.89 -10.66 4.91
CA THR A 78 17.03 -11.20 4.14
C THR A 78 17.20 -10.56 2.76
N MET A 79 16.44 -9.51 2.42
CA MET A 79 16.57 -8.80 1.15
C MET A 79 17.98 -8.20 1.01
N SER A 80 18.49 -8.14 -0.22
CA SER A 80 19.80 -7.54 -0.49
C SER A 80 19.83 -6.05 -0.09
N HIS A 81 20.99 -5.55 0.34
CA HIS A 81 21.13 -4.12 0.62
C HIS A 81 20.87 -3.25 -0.61
N ALA A 82 21.21 -3.74 -1.80
CA ALA A 82 20.98 -3.04 -3.06
C ALA A 82 19.48 -2.85 -3.32
N ASP A 83 18.69 -3.91 -3.27
CA ASP A 83 17.25 -3.84 -3.51
C ASP A 83 16.54 -3.03 -2.43
N TYR A 84 16.96 -3.21 -1.18
CA TYR A 84 16.40 -2.44 -0.07
C TYR A 84 16.70 -0.95 -0.20
N SER A 85 17.89 -0.57 -0.71
CA SER A 85 18.21 0.84 -1.00
C SER A 85 17.29 1.47 -2.05
N VAL A 86 16.80 0.68 -3.01
CA VAL A 86 15.82 1.10 -4.02
C VAL A 86 14.43 1.25 -3.38
N LEU A 87 14.03 0.36 -2.47
CA LEU A 87 12.80 0.55 -1.69
C LEU A 87 12.85 1.80 -0.81
N LEU A 88 14.01 2.12 -0.21
CA LEU A 88 14.18 3.37 0.54
C LEU A 88 14.12 4.60 -0.36
N GLN A 89 14.52 4.50 -1.63
CA GLN A 89 14.28 5.56 -2.63
C GLN A 89 12.78 5.71 -2.92
N ALA A 90 12.07 4.60 -3.15
CA ALA A 90 10.62 4.61 -3.35
C ALA A 90 9.89 5.25 -2.16
N ARG A 91 10.29 4.89 -0.94
CA ARG A 91 9.79 5.48 0.31
C ARG A 91 9.91 7.00 0.33
N ARG A 92 11.04 7.57 -0.13
CA ARG A 92 11.23 9.03 -0.16
C ARG A 92 10.22 9.72 -1.07
N HIS A 93 9.89 9.12 -2.21
CA HIS A 93 8.85 9.63 -3.10
C HIS A 93 7.47 9.57 -2.43
N PHE A 94 7.12 8.46 -1.78
CA PHE A 94 5.85 8.34 -1.05
C PHE A 94 5.75 9.35 0.11
N MET A 95 6.84 9.57 0.84
CA MET A 95 6.92 10.58 1.91
C MET A 95 6.68 11.98 1.36
N LYS A 96 7.34 12.34 0.25
CA LYS A 96 7.16 13.64 -0.41
C LYS A 96 5.73 13.83 -0.92
N ALA A 97 5.12 12.80 -1.51
CA ALA A 97 3.72 12.82 -1.91
C ALA A 97 2.80 13.08 -0.72
N ARG A 98 3.05 12.40 0.41
CA ARG A 98 2.28 12.56 1.65
C ARG A 98 2.40 13.97 2.22
N GLU A 99 3.62 14.50 2.29
CA GLU A 99 3.88 15.86 2.77
C GLU A 99 3.17 16.90 1.90
N GLN A 100 3.23 16.78 0.57
CA GLN A 100 2.54 17.67 -0.35
C GLN A 100 1.02 17.63 -0.19
N MET A 101 0.45 16.45 0.04
CA MET A 101 -0.95 16.33 0.38
C MET A 101 -1.23 17.09 1.67
N LEU A 102 -0.56 16.73 2.77
CA LEU A 102 -0.80 17.33 4.09
C LEU A 102 -0.61 18.85 4.14
N LEU A 103 0.43 19.40 3.50
CA LEU A 103 0.72 20.84 3.48
C LEU A 103 -0.45 21.69 2.93
N ARG A 104 -1.26 21.13 2.02
CA ARG A 104 -2.46 21.82 1.52
C ARG A 104 -3.48 22.10 2.63
N ASP A 105 -3.56 21.26 3.67
CA ASP A 105 -4.50 21.45 4.78
C ASP A 105 -3.99 22.46 5.81
N TYR A 106 -2.67 22.55 5.97
CA TYR A 106 -2.09 23.48 6.94
C TYR A 106 -2.09 24.93 6.45
N HIS A 107 -2.07 25.16 5.13
CA HIS A 107 -2.05 26.51 4.54
C HIS A 107 -3.05 26.67 3.39
N PRO A 108 -4.37 26.57 3.65
CA PRO A 108 -5.37 26.82 2.62
C PRO A 108 -5.35 28.31 2.23
N ASN A 109 -5.06 28.62 0.95
CA ASN A 109 -5.20 29.98 0.45
C ASN A 109 -6.67 30.27 0.15
N LEU A 110 -7.39 30.72 1.17
CA LEU A 110 -8.86 30.90 1.14
C LEU A 110 -9.34 31.85 0.02
N ALA A 111 -8.56 32.86 -0.36
CA ALA A 111 -8.93 33.78 -1.44
C ALA A 111 -8.89 33.09 -2.81
N VAL A 112 -7.87 32.27 -3.05
CA VAL A 112 -7.73 31.47 -4.28
C VAL A 112 -8.77 30.36 -4.32
N GLU A 113 -8.99 29.67 -3.20
CA GLU A 113 -9.95 28.56 -3.12
C GLU A 113 -11.40 29.05 -3.30
N ARG A 114 -11.79 30.21 -2.74
CA ARG A 114 -13.10 30.83 -3.02
C ARG A 114 -13.28 31.21 -4.49
N THR A 115 -12.23 31.74 -5.13
CA THR A 115 -12.27 32.10 -6.55
C THR A 115 -12.37 30.87 -7.44
N LYS A 116 -11.69 29.76 -7.09
CA LYS A 116 -11.81 28.47 -7.76
C LYS A 116 -13.20 27.88 -7.61
N LEU A 117 -13.75 27.87 -6.39
CA LEU A 117 -15.12 27.38 -6.15
C LEU A 117 -16.15 28.12 -7.01
N ALA A 118 -16.00 29.44 -7.18
CA ALA A 118 -16.92 30.25 -7.97
C ALA A 118 -16.74 30.08 -9.49
N LYS A 119 -15.55 29.69 -9.99
CA LYS A 119 -15.24 29.58 -11.42
C LYS A 119 -15.31 28.15 -11.95
N ASP A 120 -14.80 27.20 -11.19
CA ASP A 120 -14.77 25.77 -11.50
C ASP A 120 -14.84 24.95 -10.20
N PRO A 121 -16.06 24.58 -9.76
CA PRO A 121 -16.22 23.78 -8.55
C PRO A 121 -15.54 22.42 -8.63
N ALA A 122 -15.38 21.80 -9.81
CA ALA A 122 -14.63 20.55 -9.92
C ALA A 122 -13.14 20.75 -9.64
N GLU A 123 -12.56 21.89 -10.05
CA GLU A 123 -11.17 22.22 -9.74
C GLU A 123 -10.95 22.50 -8.25
N PHE A 124 -11.95 23.08 -7.57
CA PHE A 124 -11.94 23.23 -6.12
C PHE A 124 -11.93 21.87 -5.38
N PHE A 125 -12.74 20.91 -5.84
CA PHE A 125 -12.81 19.57 -5.23
C PHE A 125 -11.66 18.63 -5.62
N LYS A 126 -10.76 19.00 -6.55
CA LYS A 126 -9.53 18.24 -6.77
C LYS A 126 -8.72 18.28 -5.49
N THR A 127 -8.48 17.14 -4.85
CA THR A 127 -7.73 17.11 -3.58
C THR A 127 -6.27 16.70 -3.77
N ALA A 128 -5.95 15.99 -4.86
CA ALA A 128 -4.59 15.60 -5.24
C ALA A 128 -4.08 16.49 -6.38
N THR A 129 -2.86 17.00 -6.26
CA THR A 129 -2.23 17.83 -7.29
C THR A 129 -1.38 16.96 -8.24
N PRO A 130 -1.14 17.40 -9.50
CA PRO A 130 -0.28 16.65 -10.42
C PRO A 130 1.12 16.30 -9.86
N PRO A 131 1.79 17.18 -9.08
CA PRO A 131 3.03 16.82 -8.38
C PRO A 131 2.88 15.61 -7.46
N VAL A 132 1.80 15.49 -6.70
CA VAL A 132 1.55 14.33 -5.82
C VAL A 132 1.47 13.06 -6.65
N VAL A 133 0.70 13.06 -7.73
CA VAL A 133 0.55 11.90 -8.62
C VAL A 133 1.91 11.46 -9.17
N LYS A 134 2.72 12.42 -9.62
CA LYS A 134 4.06 12.15 -10.17
C LYS A 134 5.01 11.53 -9.14
N GLU A 135 4.95 11.97 -7.89
CA GLU A 135 5.75 11.38 -6.81
C GLU A 135 5.30 9.93 -6.52
N ILE A 136 4.00 9.65 -6.48
CA ILE A 136 3.49 8.28 -6.31
C ILE A 136 3.93 7.39 -7.48
N GLU A 137 3.85 7.88 -8.73
CA GLU A 137 4.31 7.14 -9.91
C GLU A 137 5.82 6.86 -9.85
N SER A 138 6.61 7.83 -9.41
CA SER A 138 8.06 7.67 -9.25
C SER A 138 8.38 6.58 -8.22
N GLY A 139 7.72 6.62 -7.06
CA GLY A 139 7.84 5.56 -6.04
C GLY A 139 7.41 4.19 -6.57
N LEU A 140 6.26 4.10 -7.25
CA LEU A 140 5.76 2.86 -7.83
C LEU A 140 6.71 2.27 -8.87
N SER A 141 7.33 3.09 -9.71
CA SER A 141 8.28 2.59 -10.73
C SER A 141 9.51 1.92 -10.11
N LEU A 142 10.00 2.44 -8.99
CA LEU A 142 11.09 1.84 -8.20
C LEU A 142 10.65 0.54 -7.53
N VAL A 143 9.44 0.48 -6.97
CA VAL A 143 8.88 -0.77 -6.40
C VAL A 143 8.77 -1.84 -7.48
N LYS A 144 8.21 -1.52 -8.65
CA LYS A 144 8.11 -2.45 -9.79
C LYS A 144 9.47 -3.00 -10.20
N LYS A 145 10.49 -2.14 -10.24
CA LYS A 145 11.87 -2.58 -10.53
C LYS A 145 12.34 -3.66 -9.55
N VAL A 146 12.13 -3.45 -8.25
CA VAL A 146 12.53 -4.42 -7.21
C VAL A 146 11.71 -5.71 -7.31
N VAL A 147 10.40 -5.62 -7.56
CA VAL A 147 9.53 -6.80 -7.76
C VAL A 147 10.04 -7.64 -8.93
N GLU A 148 10.30 -7.04 -10.08
CA GLU A 148 10.76 -7.79 -11.26
C GLU A 148 12.14 -8.43 -11.05
N GLN A 149 13.05 -7.75 -10.35
CA GLN A 149 14.35 -8.33 -9.96
C GLN A 149 14.15 -9.55 -9.04
N GLN A 150 13.23 -9.47 -8.09
CA GLN A 150 12.98 -10.53 -7.11
C GLN A 150 12.20 -11.71 -7.70
N LYS A 151 11.33 -11.48 -8.70
CA LYS A 151 10.67 -12.56 -9.46
C LYS A 151 11.68 -13.42 -10.21
N GLY A 152 12.67 -12.80 -10.86
CA GLY A 152 13.75 -13.54 -11.54
C GLY A 152 14.55 -14.41 -10.57
N ALA A 153 14.76 -13.90 -9.35
CA ALA A 153 15.52 -14.54 -8.29
C ALA A 153 14.74 -15.60 -7.48
N GLU A 154 13.40 -15.68 -7.58
CA GLU A 154 12.57 -16.56 -6.74
C GLU A 154 12.96 -18.04 -6.88
N PHE A 155 13.23 -18.46 -8.12
CA PHE A 155 13.53 -19.84 -8.51
C PHE A 155 15.04 -20.11 -8.67
N GLU A 156 15.91 -19.14 -8.40
CA GLU A 156 17.35 -19.35 -8.44
C GLU A 156 17.81 -20.11 -7.20
N ASP A 157 18.25 -21.36 -7.39
CA ASP A 157 18.83 -22.21 -6.35
C ASP A 157 20.20 -21.71 -5.83
N THR A 158 20.77 -20.71 -6.49
CA THR A 158 22.10 -20.15 -6.23
C THR A 158 22.14 -19.11 -5.11
N ILE A 159 21.00 -18.64 -4.58
CA ILE A 159 20.97 -17.72 -3.44
C ILE A 159 21.24 -18.51 -2.15
N GLN A 160 22.54 -18.72 -1.88
CA GLN A 160 23.00 -19.40 -0.67
C GLN A 160 22.45 -18.71 0.59
N GLY A 161 21.74 -19.46 1.42
CA GLY A 161 21.36 -19.04 2.78
C GLY A 161 19.93 -18.51 2.97
N VAL A 162 19.09 -18.46 1.94
CA VAL A 162 17.66 -18.11 2.09
C VAL A 162 16.80 -19.23 1.50
N ASP A 163 15.89 -19.80 2.30
CA ASP A 163 14.98 -20.84 1.81
C ASP A 163 13.92 -20.28 0.84
N TYR A 164 13.34 -21.15 0.00
CA TYR A 164 12.30 -20.77 -0.96
C TYR A 164 11.13 -20.05 -0.29
N ALA A 165 10.71 -20.56 0.87
CA ALA A 165 9.61 -20.01 1.63
C ALA A 165 9.83 -18.53 2.00
N THR A 166 11.05 -18.18 2.44
CA THR A 166 11.42 -16.80 2.80
C THR A 166 11.48 -15.92 1.56
N ARG A 167 12.03 -16.42 0.44
CA ARG A 167 12.02 -15.69 -0.85
C ARG A 167 10.59 -15.42 -1.33
N ARG A 168 9.70 -16.43 -1.22
CA ARG A 168 8.28 -16.28 -1.58
C ARG A 168 7.59 -15.24 -0.71
N ARG A 169 7.83 -15.26 0.61
CA ARG A 169 7.29 -14.25 1.53
C ARG A 169 7.76 -12.84 1.18
N GLN A 170 9.04 -12.68 0.82
CA GLN A 170 9.59 -11.40 0.37
C GLN A 170 8.87 -10.90 -0.88
N LEU A 171 8.74 -11.75 -1.89
CA LEU A 171 8.06 -11.40 -3.13
C LEU A 171 6.59 -11.03 -2.89
N LEU A 172 5.85 -11.81 -2.09
CA LEU A 172 4.47 -11.49 -1.74
C LEU A 172 4.34 -10.13 -1.05
N THR A 173 5.29 -9.82 -0.14
CA THR A 173 5.31 -8.50 0.53
C THR A 173 5.54 -7.39 -0.49
N LEU A 174 6.49 -7.56 -1.41
CA LEU A 174 6.76 -6.60 -2.49
C LEU A 174 5.56 -6.41 -3.44
N GLU A 175 4.87 -7.49 -3.79
CA GLU A 175 3.67 -7.45 -4.61
C GLU A 175 2.53 -6.69 -3.91
N GLN A 176 2.40 -6.84 -2.59
CA GLN A 176 1.45 -6.05 -1.79
C GLN A 176 1.79 -4.56 -1.79
N ILE A 177 3.08 -4.21 -1.63
CA ILE A 177 3.56 -2.82 -1.74
C ILE A 177 3.22 -2.25 -3.12
N GLN A 178 3.47 -3.02 -4.18
CA GLN A 178 3.16 -2.62 -5.55
C GLN A 178 1.66 -2.42 -5.76
N ALA A 179 0.83 -3.35 -5.26
CA ALA A 179 -0.62 -3.28 -5.38
C ALA A 179 -1.15 -2.03 -4.67
N LEU A 180 -0.75 -1.79 -3.41
CA LEU A 180 -1.12 -0.61 -2.66
C LEU A 180 -0.70 0.68 -3.37
N ALA A 181 0.56 0.79 -3.80
CA ALA A 181 1.05 1.95 -4.53
C ALA A 181 0.31 2.17 -5.87
N THR A 182 -0.12 1.10 -6.54
CA THR A 182 -0.94 1.17 -7.76
C THR A 182 -2.33 1.73 -7.47
N THR A 183 -3.00 1.21 -6.44
CA THR A 183 -4.30 1.72 -5.98
C THR A 183 -4.22 3.19 -5.61
N LEU A 184 -3.20 3.60 -4.86
CA LEU A 184 -3.00 5.00 -4.46
C LEU A 184 -2.75 5.91 -5.67
N LYS A 185 -2.00 5.44 -6.67
CA LYS A 185 -1.78 6.18 -7.92
C LYS A 185 -3.10 6.37 -8.69
N ASP A 186 -3.91 5.32 -8.80
CA ASP A 186 -5.19 5.39 -9.52
C ASP A 186 -6.19 6.30 -8.78
N MET A 187 -6.28 6.19 -7.45
CA MET A 187 -7.06 7.11 -6.62
C MET A 187 -6.57 8.55 -6.76
N ALA A 188 -5.26 8.79 -6.68
CA ALA A 188 -4.69 10.13 -6.83
C ALA A 188 -4.97 10.73 -8.22
N LYS A 189 -4.97 9.91 -9.29
CA LYS A 189 -5.36 10.35 -10.64
C LYS A 189 -6.83 10.72 -10.72
N GLN A 190 -7.73 9.91 -10.16
CA GLN A 190 -9.16 10.24 -10.09
C GLN A 190 -9.37 11.55 -9.31
N CYS A 191 -8.68 11.70 -8.20
CA CYS A 191 -8.67 12.91 -7.38
C CYS A 191 -8.10 14.14 -8.07
N ALA A 192 -7.15 13.98 -8.99
CA ALA A 192 -6.59 15.06 -9.80
C ALA A 192 -7.46 15.41 -11.01
N ALA A 193 -8.23 14.46 -11.54
CA ALA A 193 -9.17 14.70 -12.63
C ALA A 193 -10.35 15.57 -12.19
N GLY A 194 -10.73 15.52 -10.90
CA GLY A 194 -11.90 16.18 -10.36
C GLY A 194 -13.17 15.42 -10.75
N SER A 195 -14.18 15.41 -9.89
CA SER A 195 -15.42 14.72 -10.19
C SER A 195 -16.35 15.57 -11.05
N LYS A 196 -16.47 15.17 -12.31
CA LYS A 196 -17.50 15.68 -13.23
C LYS A 196 -18.91 15.27 -12.80
N GLU A 197 -19.05 14.23 -11.99
CA GLU A 197 -20.34 13.72 -11.51
C GLU A 197 -20.92 14.58 -10.38
N LEU A 198 -20.08 15.11 -9.49
CA LEU A 198 -20.49 16.07 -8.45
C LEU A 198 -21.03 17.37 -9.06
N LEU A 199 -20.52 17.78 -10.22
CA LEU A 199 -21.00 18.95 -10.96
C LEU A 199 -22.33 18.74 -11.69
N ARG A 200 -22.78 17.49 -11.87
CA ARG A 200 -24.07 17.19 -12.53
C ARG A 200 -25.23 17.10 -11.53
N ALA A 201 -24.93 16.94 -10.24
CA ALA A 201 -25.90 16.78 -9.18
C ALA A 201 -26.15 18.08 -8.36
N ALA A 202 -25.40 19.15 -8.65
CA ALA A 202 -25.53 20.48 -8.05
C ALA A 202 -26.14 21.48 -9.05
#